data_AF-A0A6J4F872-F1
#
_entry.id   AF-A0A6J4F872-F1
#
_cell.length_a   1.000
_cell.length_b   1.000
_cell.length_c   1.000
_cell.angle_alpha   90.00
_cell.angle_beta   90.00
_cell.angle_gamma   90.00
#
_symmetry.space_group_name_H-M   'P 1'
#
loop_
_entity.id
_entity.type
_entity.pdbx_description
1 polymer ?
#
loop_
_entity_poly.entity_id
_entity_poly.type
_entity_poly.pdbx_seq_one_letter_code
_entity_poly.pdbx_strand_id
1 'polypeptide(L)'
;MDPSSSAFEAAVLAYRRSRDPLAVVSLFAAEPVVPGRWRAETVLTLPVFLALVMDGAPAAAAALVDAVRGGDAVKVEVAAQALNYSHHPQRQRLMERLAGAAAAGGMDRDGADFAAFAPTHPVHVDMLWMAFLATGDTRYVERVAGLLAGWMPEPELQALLAVAGRDDSVREKAMAGVLANAALVGLTVNARDMDDVRSALEGFAARSEGLAAALASRVLAGITRTP
;
A
#
# COMPACT_ATOMS: atom_id res chain seq x y z
N MET A 1 0.68 -14.16 -18.22
CA MET A 1 0.88 -14.40 -16.79
C MET A 1 2.37 -14.50 -16.57
N ASP A 2 2.95 -13.52 -15.87
CA ASP A 2 4.36 -13.53 -15.50
C ASP A 2 4.59 -14.67 -14.49
N PRO A 3 5.53 -15.62 -14.72
CA PRO A 3 5.79 -16.74 -13.81
C PRO A 3 6.43 -16.33 -12.45
N SER A 4 6.40 -15.04 -12.11
CA SER A 4 7.10 -14.43 -10.97
C SER A 4 6.26 -14.20 -9.72
N SER A 5 4.92 -14.22 -9.82
CA SER A 5 4.06 -13.87 -8.68
C SER A 5 3.89 -15.03 -7.69
N SER A 6 4.15 -14.77 -6.40
CA SER A 6 3.97 -15.80 -5.36
C SER A 6 2.50 -16.07 -5.09
N ALA A 7 2.23 -17.24 -4.48
CA ALA A 7 0.93 -17.53 -3.91
C ALA A 7 0.50 -16.47 -2.89
N PHE A 8 1.46 -15.89 -2.15
CA PHE A 8 1.20 -14.82 -1.19
C PHE A 8 0.76 -13.51 -1.88
N GLU A 9 1.48 -13.05 -2.89
CA GLU A 9 1.10 -11.85 -3.66
C GLU A 9 -0.28 -12.01 -4.30
N ALA A 10 -0.55 -13.16 -4.90
CA ALA A 10 -1.86 -13.46 -5.46
C ALA A 10 -2.96 -13.40 -4.40
N ALA A 11 -2.68 -13.90 -3.19
CA ALA A 11 -3.63 -13.85 -2.07
C ALA A 11 -3.86 -12.41 -1.57
N VAL A 12 -2.82 -11.57 -1.50
CA VAL A 12 -2.96 -10.13 -1.16
C VAL A 12 -3.86 -9.42 -2.19
N LEU A 13 -3.61 -9.63 -3.49
CA LEU A 13 -4.41 -9.03 -4.57
C LEU A 13 -5.87 -9.54 -4.60
N ALA A 14 -6.09 -10.78 -4.16
CA ALA A 14 -7.41 -11.39 -4.09
C ALA A 14 -8.15 -11.11 -2.76
N TYR A 15 -7.45 -10.69 -1.71
CA TYR A 15 -7.97 -10.66 -0.34
C TYR A 15 -9.28 -9.90 -0.20
N ARG A 16 -9.40 -8.72 -0.84
CA ARG A 16 -10.64 -7.93 -0.80
C ARG A 16 -11.88 -8.71 -1.29
N ARG A 17 -11.70 -9.64 -2.22
CA ARG A 17 -12.77 -10.46 -2.84
C ARG A 17 -13.02 -11.76 -2.06
N SER A 18 -11.98 -12.30 -1.41
CA SER A 18 -12.03 -13.52 -0.62
C SER A 18 -11.26 -13.31 0.67
N ARG A 19 -11.95 -12.73 1.67
CA ARG A 19 -11.34 -12.37 2.96
C ARG A 19 -11.09 -13.62 3.79
N ASP A 20 -9.89 -14.17 3.64
CA ASP A 20 -9.38 -15.25 4.50
C ASP A 20 -8.10 -14.78 5.21
N PRO A 21 -8.23 -14.14 6.38
CA PRO A 21 -7.10 -13.55 7.09
C PRO A 21 -6.09 -14.61 7.54
N LEU A 22 -6.55 -15.82 7.87
CA LEU A 22 -5.68 -16.91 8.33
C LEU A 22 -4.91 -17.52 7.16
N ALA A 23 -5.54 -17.69 6.00
CA ALA A 23 -4.84 -18.16 4.81
C ALA A 23 -3.75 -17.17 4.39
N VAL A 24 -4.03 -15.86 4.38
CA VAL A 24 -3.02 -14.86 4.01
C VAL A 24 -1.86 -14.82 5.00
N VAL A 25 -2.13 -14.87 6.30
CA VAL A 25 -1.08 -14.95 7.33
C VAL A 25 -0.25 -16.23 7.17
N SER A 26 -0.88 -17.37 6.88
CA SER A 26 -0.18 -18.64 6.65
C SER A 26 0.71 -18.58 5.42
N LEU A 27 0.22 -17.97 4.33
CA LEU A 27 0.99 -17.77 3.10
C LEU A 27 2.18 -16.82 3.32
N PHE A 28 1.99 -15.72 4.06
CA PHE A 28 3.08 -14.84 4.47
C PHE A 28 4.16 -15.60 5.26
N ALA A 29 3.75 -16.38 6.25
CA ALA A 29 4.65 -17.15 7.08
C ALA A 29 5.42 -18.21 6.26
N ALA A 30 4.80 -18.79 5.23
CA ALA A 30 5.43 -19.77 4.34
C ALA A 30 6.28 -19.13 3.21
N GLU A 31 6.06 -17.86 2.87
CA GLU A 31 6.72 -17.20 1.73
C GLU A 31 8.25 -17.13 1.93
N PRO A 32 9.08 -17.67 1.04
CA PRO A 32 10.52 -17.62 1.22
C PRO A 32 11.04 -16.17 1.14
N VAL A 33 11.94 -15.80 2.05
CA VAL A 33 12.65 -14.51 1.99
C VAL A 33 13.82 -14.67 1.01
N VAL A 34 13.61 -14.26 -0.23
CA VAL A 34 14.61 -14.34 -1.30
C VAL A 34 15.19 -12.94 -1.57
N PRO A 35 16.52 -12.77 -1.52
CA PRO A 35 17.16 -11.50 -1.87
C PRO A 35 16.72 -11.00 -3.26
N GLY A 36 16.31 -9.73 -3.35
CA GLY A 36 15.82 -9.11 -4.58
C GLY A 36 14.33 -9.32 -4.88
N ARG A 37 13.67 -10.30 -4.24
CA ARG A 37 12.20 -10.47 -4.32
C ARG A 37 11.49 -9.60 -3.27
N TRP A 38 11.96 -9.65 -2.03
CA TRP A 38 11.48 -8.76 -0.98
C TRP A 38 12.17 -7.42 -1.13
N ARG A 39 11.58 -6.55 -1.95
CA ARG A 39 12.09 -5.20 -2.15
C ARG A 39 11.80 -4.35 -0.91
N ALA A 40 12.58 -3.29 -0.69
CA ALA A 40 12.41 -2.42 0.46
C ALA A 40 10.98 -1.82 0.51
N GLU A 41 10.41 -1.51 -0.66
CA GLU A 41 9.05 -1.00 -0.81
C GLU A 41 8.00 -2.02 -0.36
N THR A 42 8.21 -3.31 -0.63
CA THR A 42 7.34 -4.40 -0.15
C THR A 42 7.42 -4.52 1.36
N VAL A 43 8.62 -4.40 1.94
CA VAL A 43 8.82 -4.44 3.40
C VAL A 43 8.15 -3.25 4.10
N LEU A 44 8.02 -2.10 3.44
CA LEU A 44 7.35 -0.91 4.00
C LEU A 44 5.82 -0.96 3.88
N THR A 45 5.30 -1.59 2.85
CA THR A 45 3.86 -1.57 2.52
C THR A 45 3.12 -2.77 3.08
N LEU A 46 3.78 -3.92 3.18
CA LEU A 46 3.21 -5.14 3.73
C LEU A 46 2.76 -5.04 5.20
N PRO A 47 3.49 -4.34 6.09
CA PRO A 47 3.01 -4.07 7.43
C PRO A 47 1.66 -3.37 7.48
N VAL A 48 1.39 -2.44 6.54
CA VAL A 48 0.09 -1.74 6.44
C VAL A 48 -1.03 -2.73 6.13
N PHE A 49 -0.82 -3.59 5.13
CA PHE A 49 -1.79 -4.62 4.77
C PHE A 49 -2.06 -5.56 5.95
N LEU A 50 -1.00 -6.11 6.56
CA LEU A 50 -1.13 -7.05 7.69
C LEU A 50 -1.77 -6.38 8.92
N ALA A 51 -1.44 -5.12 9.22
CA ALA A 51 -2.07 -4.38 10.31
C ALA A 51 -3.59 -4.31 10.14
N LEU A 52 -4.06 -3.93 8.95
CA LEU A 52 -5.49 -3.82 8.66
C LEU A 52 -6.20 -5.18 8.59
N VAL A 53 -5.49 -6.24 8.16
CA VAL A 53 -5.99 -7.62 8.26
C VAL A 53 -6.19 -8.02 9.73
N MET A 54 -5.22 -7.72 10.60
CA MET A 54 -5.29 -8.02 12.04
C MET A 54 -6.37 -7.20 12.75
N ASP A 55 -6.58 -5.94 12.35
CA ASP A 55 -7.66 -5.10 12.88
C ASP A 55 -9.04 -5.66 12.52
N GLY A 56 -9.20 -6.17 11.29
CA GLY A 56 -10.44 -6.82 10.85
C GLY A 56 -10.65 -8.23 11.41
N ALA A 57 -9.56 -8.92 11.79
CA ALA A 57 -9.60 -10.30 12.28
C ALA A 57 -8.55 -10.53 13.38
N PRO A 58 -8.86 -10.22 14.66
CA PRO A 58 -7.90 -10.30 15.76
C PRO A 58 -7.20 -11.66 15.95
N ALA A 59 -7.89 -12.76 15.62
CA ALA A 59 -7.30 -14.10 15.68
C ALA A 59 -6.09 -14.27 14.75
N ALA A 60 -6.04 -13.54 13.64
CA ALA A 60 -4.94 -13.56 12.69
C ALA A 60 -3.64 -12.97 13.29
N ALA A 61 -3.74 -12.05 14.25
CA ALA A 61 -2.57 -11.46 14.90
C ALA A 61 -1.81 -12.48 15.74
N ALA A 62 -2.52 -13.30 16.51
CA ALA A 62 -1.90 -14.38 17.27
C ALA A 62 -1.29 -15.43 16.35
N ALA A 63 -2.02 -15.84 15.30
CA ALA A 63 -1.52 -16.79 14.30
C ALA A 63 -0.26 -16.28 13.60
N LEU A 64 -0.21 -14.99 13.26
CA LEU A 64 0.95 -14.36 12.63
C LEU A 64 2.17 -14.42 13.56
N VAL A 65 2.01 -13.98 14.81
CA VAL A 65 3.11 -14.00 15.80
C VAL A 65 3.62 -15.42 16.00
N ASP A 66 2.74 -16.38 16.20
CA ASP A 66 3.14 -17.77 16.46
C ASP A 66 3.82 -18.41 15.24
N ALA A 67 3.45 -18.02 14.02
CA ALA A 67 4.04 -18.54 12.80
C ALA A 67 5.44 -17.99 12.48
N VAL A 68 5.78 -16.78 12.94
CA VAL A 68 7.06 -16.12 12.56
C VAL A 68 8.04 -15.93 13.72
N ARG A 69 7.60 -16.04 14.98
CA ARG A 69 8.46 -15.85 16.14
C ARG A 69 9.66 -16.79 16.11
N GLY A 70 10.86 -16.22 16.28
CA GLY A 70 12.12 -16.98 16.26
C GLY A 70 12.52 -17.51 14.88
N GLY A 71 11.79 -17.13 13.83
CA GLY A 71 12.10 -17.45 12.44
C GLY A 71 12.95 -16.37 11.76
N ASP A 72 12.65 -16.11 10.49
CA ASP A 72 13.37 -15.13 9.67
C ASP A 72 13.23 -13.69 10.22
N ALA A 73 14.36 -12.99 10.37
CA ALA A 73 14.40 -11.66 10.96
C ALA A 73 13.57 -10.63 10.17
N VAL A 74 13.49 -10.73 8.84
CA VAL A 74 12.70 -9.82 8.01
C VAL A 74 11.21 -10.00 8.29
N LYS A 75 10.74 -11.26 8.42
CA LYS A 75 9.34 -11.54 8.73
C LYS A 75 8.97 -11.11 10.14
N VAL A 76 9.87 -11.30 11.10
CA VAL A 76 9.70 -10.81 12.48
C VAL A 76 9.57 -9.29 12.47
N GLU A 77 10.44 -8.58 11.75
CA GLU A 77 10.38 -7.13 11.63
C GLU A 77 9.07 -6.66 10.97
N VAL A 78 8.65 -7.28 9.87
CA VAL A 78 7.38 -6.95 9.20
C VAL A 78 6.18 -7.18 10.12
N ALA A 79 6.16 -8.30 10.86
CA ALA A 79 5.09 -8.59 11.81
C ALA A 79 5.10 -7.62 13.02
N ALA A 80 6.28 -7.20 13.47
CA ALA A 80 6.43 -6.20 14.53
C ALA A 80 5.89 -4.84 14.07
N GLN A 81 6.27 -4.38 12.87
CA GLN A 81 5.74 -3.14 12.30
C GLN A 81 4.22 -3.22 12.09
N ALA A 82 3.70 -4.36 11.61
CA ALA A 82 2.27 -4.56 11.46
C ALA A 82 1.53 -4.46 12.81
N LEU A 83 2.08 -5.06 13.87
CA LEU A 83 1.54 -4.92 15.22
C LEU A 83 1.59 -3.48 15.71
N ASN A 84 2.68 -2.76 15.45
CA ASN A 84 2.82 -1.36 15.81
C ASN A 84 1.81 -0.46 15.09
N TYR A 85 1.49 -0.76 13.83
CA TYR A 85 0.49 -0.03 13.06
C TYR A 85 -0.95 -0.45 13.38
N SER A 86 -1.18 -1.66 13.91
CA SER A 86 -2.52 -2.16 14.22
C SER A 86 -3.15 -1.46 15.43
N HIS A 87 -4.47 -1.48 15.47
CA HIS A 87 -5.32 -1.11 16.60
C HIS A 87 -5.67 -2.33 17.46
N HIS A 88 -4.93 -3.44 17.31
CA HIS A 88 -5.23 -4.67 18.02
C HIS A 88 -5.15 -4.47 19.56
N PRO A 89 -6.19 -4.86 20.32
CA PRO A 89 -6.29 -4.53 21.75
C PRO A 89 -5.19 -5.17 22.62
N GLN A 90 -4.56 -6.24 22.13
CA GLN A 90 -3.48 -6.95 22.83
C GLN A 90 -2.10 -6.74 22.17
N ARG A 91 -1.93 -5.72 21.31
CA ARG A 91 -0.71 -5.58 20.49
C ARG A 91 0.58 -5.53 21.31
N GLN A 92 0.58 -4.91 22.50
CA GLN A 92 1.76 -4.89 23.37
C GLN A 92 2.14 -6.30 23.82
N ARG A 93 1.17 -7.10 24.29
CA ARG A 93 1.42 -8.50 24.69
C ARG A 93 1.88 -9.37 23.52
N LEU A 94 1.33 -9.12 22.33
CA LEU A 94 1.75 -9.82 21.11
C LEU A 94 3.17 -9.41 20.70
N MET A 95 3.52 -8.13 20.81
CA MET A 95 4.87 -7.62 20.57
C MET A 95 5.88 -8.18 21.59
N GLU A 96 5.52 -8.24 22.87
CA GLU A 96 6.35 -8.86 23.91
C GLU A 96 6.65 -10.32 23.59
N ARG A 97 5.64 -11.06 23.09
CA ARG A 97 5.82 -12.44 22.64
C ARG A 97 6.70 -12.51 21.39
N LEU A 98 6.55 -11.60 20.44
CA LEU A 98 7.26 -11.62 19.16
C LEU A 98 8.73 -11.21 19.30
N ALA A 99 8.99 -10.04 19.89
CA ALA A 99 10.28 -9.35 19.89
C ALA A 99 10.77 -8.92 21.28
N GLY A 100 10.00 -9.21 22.34
CA GLY A 100 10.37 -8.94 23.74
C GLY A 100 9.87 -7.60 24.29
N ALA A 101 10.07 -7.41 25.60
CA ALA A 101 9.54 -6.25 26.33
C ALA A 101 10.10 -4.90 25.87
N ALA A 102 11.35 -4.86 25.41
CA ALA A 102 11.97 -3.64 24.91
C ALA A 102 11.26 -3.11 23.65
N ALA A 103 10.93 -4.01 22.71
CA ALA A 103 10.19 -3.64 21.49
C ALA A 103 8.77 -3.17 21.81
N ALA A 104 8.09 -3.86 22.75
CA ALA A 104 6.76 -3.47 23.19
C ALA A 104 6.71 -2.09 23.88
N GLY A 105 7.75 -1.74 24.64
CA GLY A 105 7.86 -0.43 25.30
C GLY A 105 8.05 0.74 24.33
N GLY A 106 8.52 0.48 23.11
CA GLY A 106 8.71 1.49 22.06
C GLY A 106 7.53 1.66 21.11
N MET A 107 6.43 0.92 21.32
CA MET A 107 5.26 0.99 20.44
C MET A 107 4.52 2.32 20.57
N ASP A 108 3.91 2.77 19.47
CA ASP A 108 2.94 3.85 19.50
C ASP A 108 1.75 3.46 20.39
N ARG A 109 1.12 4.45 21.06
CA ARG A 109 -0.02 4.27 21.96
C ARG A 109 -1.34 4.05 21.24
N ASP A 110 -1.48 4.47 20.00
CA ASP A 110 -2.76 4.37 19.29
C ASP A 110 -2.70 3.50 18.04
N GLY A 111 -1.50 3.25 17.49
CA GLY A 111 -1.35 2.56 16.21
C GLY A 111 -1.34 3.59 15.07
N ALA A 112 -1.38 3.13 13.83
CA ALA A 112 -1.34 4.01 12.68
C ALA A 112 -2.75 4.27 12.13
N ASP A 113 -3.20 5.52 12.21
CA ASP A 113 -4.44 5.92 11.54
C ASP A 113 -4.18 6.19 10.05
N PHE A 114 -4.20 5.13 9.25
CA PHE A 114 -4.06 5.24 7.80
C PHE A 114 -5.23 5.98 7.15
N ALA A 115 -6.40 6.07 7.80
CA ALA A 115 -7.54 6.83 7.29
C ALA A 115 -7.30 8.35 7.43
N ALA A 116 -6.73 8.80 8.55
CA ALA A 116 -6.37 10.19 8.80
C ALA A 116 -5.02 10.62 8.22
N PHE A 117 -4.18 9.66 7.80
CA PHE A 117 -2.88 9.95 7.19
C PHE A 117 -3.00 10.96 6.04
N ALA A 118 -2.25 12.06 6.04
CA ALA A 118 -2.25 13.00 4.92
C ALA A 118 -1.15 12.58 3.92
N PRO A 119 -1.48 11.96 2.78
CA PRO A 119 -0.44 11.57 1.83
C PRO A 119 0.15 12.83 1.19
N THR A 120 1.46 13.02 1.33
CA THR A 120 2.18 14.17 0.76
C THR A 120 3.22 13.79 -0.30
N HIS A 121 3.56 12.50 -0.40
CA HIS A 121 4.59 11.98 -1.29
C HIS A 121 4.07 10.76 -2.07
N PRO A 122 4.47 10.55 -3.35
CA PRO A 122 3.94 9.45 -4.18
C PRO A 122 4.26 8.06 -3.63
N VAL A 123 5.31 7.92 -2.82
CA VAL A 123 5.62 6.67 -2.11
C VAL A 123 4.46 6.21 -1.20
N HIS A 124 3.61 7.13 -0.76
CA HIS A 124 2.45 6.78 0.06
C HIS A 124 1.33 6.13 -0.75
N VAL A 125 1.36 6.18 -2.09
CA VAL A 125 0.35 5.54 -2.94
C VAL A 125 0.30 4.04 -2.68
N ASP A 126 1.46 3.39 -2.51
CA ASP A 126 1.52 1.95 -2.30
C ASP A 126 0.92 1.55 -0.94
N MET A 127 1.11 2.39 0.08
CA MET A 127 0.47 2.20 1.39
C MET A 127 -1.06 2.32 1.28
N LEU A 128 -1.57 3.30 0.51
CA LEU A 128 -3.01 3.46 0.26
C LEU A 128 -3.58 2.28 -0.54
N TRP A 129 -2.83 1.73 -1.50
CA TRP A 129 -3.22 0.52 -2.21
C TRP A 129 -3.31 -0.69 -1.29
N MET A 130 -2.32 -0.88 -0.41
CA MET A 130 -2.38 -1.95 0.58
C MET A 130 -3.58 -1.80 1.53
N ALA A 131 -3.90 -0.56 1.92
CA ALA A 131 -5.08 -0.30 2.73
C ALA A 131 -6.39 -0.61 1.99
N PHE A 132 -6.49 -0.24 0.71
CA PHE A 132 -7.61 -0.62 -0.14
C PHE A 132 -7.73 -2.14 -0.30
N LEU A 133 -6.62 -2.84 -0.56
CA LEU A 133 -6.63 -4.30 -0.72
C LEU A 133 -7.02 -5.05 0.56
N ALA A 134 -6.64 -4.53 1.72
CA ALA A 134 -7.00 -5.10 3.02
C ALA A 134 -8.47 -4.83 3.39
N THR A 135 -9.00 -3.64 3.11
CA THR A 135 -10.29 -3.17 3.65
C THR A 135 -11.43 -3.14 2.64
N GLY A 136 -11.11 -3.06 1.34
CA GLY A 136 -12.06 -2.75 0.27
C GLY A 136 -12.61 -1.32 0.29
N ASP A 137 -12.11 -0.43 1.15
CA ASP A 137 -12.64 0.93 1.29
C ASP A 137 -12.16 1.82 0.14
N THR A 138 -13.10 2.21 -0.72
CA THR A 138 -12.82 3.01 -1.92
C THR A 138 -12.35 4.44 -1.61
N ARG A 139 -12.49 4.93 -0.37
CA ARG A 139 -11.91 6.23 0.05
C ARG A 139 -10.39 6.26 -0.09
N TYR A 140 -9.71 5.11 -0.01
CA TYR A 140 -8.27 5.03 -0.29
C TYR A 140 -7.96 5.29 -1.76
N VAL A 141 -8.79 4.83 -2.70
CA VAL A 141 -8.66 5.10 -4.14
C VAL A 141 -8.85 6.60 -4.41
N GLU A 142 -9.85 7.22 -3.77
CA GLU A 142 -10.08 8.67 -3.89
C GLU A 142 -8.87 9.47 -3.41
N ARG A 143 -8.22 9.03 -2.33
CA ARG A 143 -7.00 9.67 -1.80
C ARG A 143 -5.79 9.48 -2.70
N VAL A 144 -5.66 8.32 -3.37
CA VAL A 144 -4.64 8.13 -4.42
C VAL A 144 -4.87 9.13 -5.56
N ALA A 145 -6.10 9.25 -6.06
CA ALA A 145 -6.43 10.22 -7.10
C ALA A 145 -6.18 11.67 -6.63
N GLY A 146 -6.58 12.02 -5.41
CA GLY A 146 -6.35 13.32 -4.81
C GLY A 146 -4.87 13.69 -4.70
N LEU A 147 -4.04 12.77 -4.23
CA LEU A 147 -2.59 12.95 -4.19
C LEU A 147 -2.05 13.19 -5.60
N LEU A 148 -2.32 12.28 -6.54
CA LEU A 148 -1.78 12.30 -7.90
C LEU A 148 -2.24 13.51 -8.72
N ALA A 149 -3.38 14.10 -8.38
CA ALA A 149 -3.90 15.27 -9.06
C ALA A 149 -3.08 16.54 -8.82
N GLY A 150 -2.31 16.59 -7.72
CA GLY A 150 -1.36 17.65 -7.44
C GLY A 150 0.00 17.49 -8.13
N TRP A 151 0.22 16.38 -8.85
CA TRP A 151 1.51 16.10 -9.48
C TRP A 151 1.59 16.61 -10.92
N MET A 152 2.82 16.96 -11.31
CA MET A 152 3.12 17.65 -12.55
C MET A 152 2.77 16.81 -13.80
N PRO A 153 2.39 17.45 -14.92
CA PRO A 153 2.26 16.78 -16.19
C PRO A 153 3.62 16.32 -16.77
N GLU A 154 3.57 15.42 -17.77
CA GLU A 154 4.74 14.77 -18.37
C GLU A 154 5.77 15.76 -18.97
N PRO A 155 5.39 16.84 -19.70
CA PRO A 155 6.37 17.79 -20.24
C PRO A 155 7.20 18.49 -19.16
N GLU A 156 6.58 18.84 -18.05
CA GLU A 156 7.23 19.47 -16.90
C GLU A 156 8.18 18.49 -16.19
N LEU A 157 7.81 17.20 -16.14
CA LEU A 157 8.70 16.14 -15.64
C LEU A 157 9.94 15.98 -16.52
N GLN A 158 9.78 15.95 -17.85
CA GLN A 158 10.90 15.84 -18.79
C GLN A 158 11.87 17.03 -18.66
N ALA A 159 11.33 18.23 -18.44
CA ALA A 159 12.15 19.42 -18.17
C ALA A 159 12.97 19.29 -16.88
N LEU A 160 12.39 18.76 -15.78
CA LEU A 160 13.15 18.50 -14.55
C LEU A 160 14.22 17.42 -14.74
N LEU A 161 13.90 16.33 -15.44
CA LEU A 161 14.85 15.24 -15.69
C LEU A 161 16.08 15.71 -16.47
N ALA A 162 15.91 16.63 -17.41
CA ALA A 162 17.01 17.19 -18.21
C ALA A 162 18.06 17.94 -17.37
N VAL A 163 17.70 18.43 -16.18
CA VAL A 163 18.58 19.20 -15.29
C VAL A 163 18.86 18.52 -13.94
N ALA A 164 18.18 17.41 -13.63
CA ALA A 164 18.30 16.67 -12.37
C ALA A 164 19.73 16.20 -12.03
N GLY A 165 20.59 16.00 -13.02
CA GLY A 165 22.00 15.63 -12.79
C GLY A 165 22.88 16.75 -12.21
N ARG A 166 22.34 17.98 -12.07
CA ARG A 166 23.11 19.18 -11.68
C ARG A 166 22.72 19.75 -10.32
N ASP A 167 21.60 19.31 -9.73
CA ASP A 167 21.06 19.83 -8.48
C ASP A 167 20.27 18.72 -7.76
N ASP A 168 20.68 18.42 -6.52
CA ASP A 168 20.07 17.36 -5.70
C ASP A 168 18.60 17.63 -5.38
N SER A 169 18.21 18.90 -5.17
CA SER A 169 16.81 19.26 -4.90
C SER A 169 15.92 19.07 -6.13
N VAL A 170 16.48 19.29 -7.33
CA VAL A 170 15.81 19.03 -8.60
C VAL A 170 15.73 17.53 -8.85
N ARG A 171 16.77 16.76 -8.49
CA ARG A 171 16.77 15.29 -8.56
C ARG A 171 15.66 14.68 -7.71
N GLU A 172 15.46 15.14 -6.47
CA GLU A 172 14.40 14.66 -5.59
C GLU A 172 13.00 14.93 -6.18
N LYS A 173 12.76 16.16 -6.67
CA LYS A 173 11.50 16.50 -7.34
C LYS A 173 11.26 15.69 -8.60
N ALA A 174 12.29 15.47 -9.42
CA ALA A 174 12.20 14.67 -10.62
C ALA A 174 11.88 13.20 -10.27
N MET A 175 12.53 12.63 -9.25
CA MET A 175 12.24 11.28 -8.77
C MET A 175 10.79 11.15 -8.29
N ALA A 176 10.31 12.10 -7.50
CA ALA A 176 8.92 12.08 -7.05
C ALA A 176 7.93 12.20 -8.22
N GLY A 177 8.25 13.01 -9.24
CA GLY A 177 7.46 13.04 -10.48
C GLY A 177 7.44 11.72 -11.25
N VAL A 178 8.57 11.02 -11.34
CA VAL A 178 8.64 9.67 -11.93
C VAL A 178 7.77 8.68 -11.15
N LEU A 179 7.83 8.71 -9.82
CA LEU A 179 7.00 7.86 -8.96
C LEU A 179 5.51 8.17 -9.12
N ALA A 180 5.14 9.46 -9.20
CA ALA A 180 3.76 9.88 -9.44
C ALA A 180 3.24 9.40 -10.81
N ASN A 181 4.08 9.44 -11.84
CA ASN A 181 3.71 8.94 -13.17
C ASN A 181 3.52 7.41 -13.16
N ALA A 182 4.41 6.67 -12.52
CA ALA A 182 4.26 5.22 -12.35
C ALA A 182 2.98 4.86 -11.57
N ALA A 183 2.70 5.60 -10.49
CA ALA A 183 1.47 5.44 -9.71
C ALA A 183 0.20 5.76 -10.52
N LEU A 184 0.25 6.76 -11.41
CA LEU A 184 -0.85 7.08 -12.33
C LEU A 184 -1.11 5.95 -13.35
N VAL A 185 -0.05 5.35 -13.89
CA VAL A 185 -0.17 4.17 -14.75
C VAL A 185 -0.82 3.03 -13.96
N GLY A 186 -0.35 2.78 -12.73
CA GLY A 186 -0.95 1.77 -11.84
C GLY A 186 -2.42 2.02 -11.55
N LEU A 187 -2.82 3.26 -11.25
CA LEU A 187 -4.22 3.64 -11.07
C LEU A 187 -5.06 3.37 -12.32
N THR A 188 -4.51 3.67 -13.50
CA THR A 188 -5.20 3.45 -14.78
C THR A 188 -5.40 1.97 -15.08
N VAL A 189 -4.38 1.15 -14.83
CA VAL A 189 -4.47 -0.32 -14.98
C VAL A 189 -5.47 -0.90 -13.98
N ASN A 190 -5.39 -0.52 -12.71
CA ASN A 190 -6.33 -1.00 -11.69
C ASN A 190 -7.77 -0.58 -11.99
N ALA A 191 -8.00 0.64 -12.50
CA ALA A 191 -9.34 1.08 -12.91
C ALA A 191 -9.87 0.33 -14.15
N ARG A 192 -8.98 -0.20 -14.99
CA ARG A 192 -9.36 -1.11 -16.08
C ARG A 192 -9.73 -2.49 -15.53
N ASP A 193 -8.97 -3.00 -14.58
CA ASP A 193 -9.05 -4.41 -14.17
C ASP A 193 -9.93 -4.67 -12.93
N MET A 194 -10.30 -3.61 -12.19
CA MET A 194 -11.02 -3.70 -10.92
C MET A 194 -12.24 -2.77 -10.94
N ASP A 195 -13.44 -3.36 -11.01
CA ASP A 195 -14.70 -2.60 -11.07
C ASP A 195 -14.86 -1.63 -9.89
N ASP A 196 -14.48 -2.03 -8.67
CA ASP A 196 -14.55 -1.15 -7.49
C ASP A 196 -13.71 0.13 -7.63
N VAL A 197 -12.53 0.01 -8.26
CA VAL A 197 -11.64 1.16 -8.53
C VAL A 197 -12.27 2.04 -9.59
N ARG A 198 -12.83 1.43 -10.64
CA ARG A 198 -13.54 2.15 -11.70
C ARG A 198 -14.74 2.92 -11.14
N SER A 199 -15.61 2.27 -10.39
CA SER A 199 -16.79 2.87 -9.79
C SER A 199 -16.43 3.99 -8.79
N ALA A 200 -15.35 3.83 -8.03
CA ALA A 200 -14.83 4.90 -7.18
C ALA A 200 -14.43 6.13 -8.01
N LEU A 201 -13.69 5.94 -9.11
CA LEU A 201 -13.29 7.03 -10.00
C LEU A 201 -14.47 7.65 -10.73
N GLU A 202 -15.47 6.87 -11.15
CA GLU A 202 -16.70 7.37 -11.78
C GLU A 202 -17.49 8.25 -10.80
N GLY A 203 -17.67 7.76 -9.56
CA GLY A 203 -18.29 8.52 -8.49
C GLY A 203 -17.53 9.80 -8.15
N PHE A 204 -16.21 9.80 -8.34
CA PHE A 204 -15.37 10.99 -8.13
C PHE A 204 -15.46 11.99 -9.28
N ALA A 205 -15.38 11.51 -10.52
CA ALA A 205 -15.54 12.30 -11.74
C ALA A 205 -16.90 12.98 -11.79
N ALA A 206 -17.97 12.28 -11.37
CA ALA A 206 -19.32 12.81 -11.33
C ALA A 206 -19.46 14.04 -10.42
N ARG A 207 -18.68 14.13 -9.33
CA ARG A 207 -18.69 15.29 -8.42
C ARG A 207 -18.14 16.56 -9.08
N SER A 208 -17.41 16.46 -10.19
CA SER A 208 -17.01 17.55 -11.08
C SER A 208 -16.25 18.73 -10.41
N GLU A 209 -15.68 18.52 -9.23
CA GLU A 209 -15.01 19.58 -8.46
C GLU A 209 -13.54 19.24 -8.20
N GLY A 210 -12.66 20.19 -8.54
CA GLY A 210 -11.24 20.14 -8.22
C GLY A 210 -10.37 19.28 -9.15
N LEU A 211 -9.05 19.38 -8.94
CA LEU A 211 -8.03 18.66 -9.73
C LEU A 211 -8.22 17.14 -9.68
N ALA A 212 -8.70 16.65 -8.56
CA ALA A 212 -8.87 15.24 -8.29
C ALA A 212 -9.99 14.63 -9.16
N ALA A 213 -11.14 15.31 -9.32
CA ALA A 213 -12.21 14.88 -10.22
C ALA A 213 -11.79 14.97 -11.71
N ALA A 214 -10.99 15.99 -12.06
CA ALA A 214 -10.41 16.12 -13.40
C ALA A 214 -9.44 14.97 -13.72
N LEU A 215 -8.61 14.56 -12.75
CA LEU A 215 -7.73 13.40 -12.89
C LEU A 215 -8.53 12.11 -13.10
N ALA A 216 -9.55 11.87 -12.28
CA ALA A 216 -10.40 10.69 -12.42
C ALA A 216 -11.07 10.63 -13.80
N SER A 217 -11.63 11.75 -14.27
CA SER A 217 -12.17 11.86 -15.63
C SER A 217 -11.12 11.53 -16.70
N ARG A 218 -9.88 12.02 -16.55
CA ARG A 218 -8.78 11.72 -17.48
C ARG A 218 -8.42 10.24 -17.50
N VAL A 219 -8.33 9.60 -16.33
CA VAL A 219 -8.04 8.17 -16.22
C VAL A 219 -9.14 7.34 -16.90
N LEU A 220 -10.41 7.62 -16.59
CA LEU A 220 -11.57 6.94 -17.20
C LEU A 220 -11.61 7.10 -18.72
N ALA A 221 -11.37 8.31 -19.22
CA ALA A 221 -11.29 8.58 -20.66
C ALA A 221 -10.16 7.77 -21.32
N GLY A 222 -9.01 7.61 -20.66
CA GLY A 222 -7.89 6.79 -21.14
C GLY A 222 -8.24 5.31 -21.27
N ILE A 223 -9.05 4.78 -20.36
CA ILE A 223 -9.51 3.38 -20.39
C ILE A 223 -10.45 3.14 -21.58
N THR A 224 -11.45 4.02 -21.76
CA THR A 224 -12.45 3.87 -22.86
C THR A 224 -11.88 3.96 -24.27
N ARG A 225 -10.67 4.52 -24.43
CA ARG A 225 -10.01 4.72 -25.74
C ARG A 225 -9.02 3.61 -26.11
N THR A 226 -8.76 2.66 -25.22
CA THR A 226 -7.88 1.54 -25.50
C THR A 226 -8.73 0.33 -25.89
N PRO A 227 -8.71 -0.14 -27.15
CA PRO A 227 -9.50 -1.29 -27.60
C PRO A 227 -9.06 -2.61 -26.99
#